data_AF-A0A841QHW3-F1
#
_entry.id   AF-A0A841QHW3-F1
#
_cell.length_a   1.000
_cell.length_b   1.000
_cell.length_c   1.000
_cell.angle_alpha   90.00
_cell.angle_beta   90.00
_cell.angle_gamma   90.00
#
_symmetry.space_group_name_H-M   'P 1'
#
loop_
_entity.id
_entity.type
_entity.pdbx_description
1 polymer ?
#
loop_
_entity_poly.entity_id
_entity_poly.type
_entity_poly.pdbx_seq_one_letter_code
_entity_poly.pdbx_strand_id
1 'polypeptide(L)'
;MENAELNTIKAAYPDQYYATVSAGVVDQLFDAWASQQTNDPTLPAAADMVVITSDQWGLAQVPSYSGSLKIPVSGTTIQYPARFYCDKNTPCSVFDMWGYLSAPTSPAIGDLYAITPAQYADRLLNPRNQYYNAATGQLADYVPPPVVIPLKTQATSAMVWIQQQANLASAMGQVFTVDMKAYVKAIAAIASGTDTTSTALPAQPANVMTASSPAS
;
A
#
# COMPACT_ATOMS: atom_id res chain seq x y z
N MET A 1 25.64 29.26 34.84
CA MET A 1 26.51 30.01 33.93
C MET A 1 26.63 29.17 32.68
N GLU A 2 25.99 29.59 31.58
CA GLU A 2 26.21 28.95 30.28
C GLU A 2 27.66 29.21 29.87
N ASN A 3 28.40 28.15 29.50
CA ASN A 3 29.84 28.20 29.26
C ASN A 3 30.13 29.16 28.08
N ALA A 4 31.06 30.11 28.24
CA ALA A 4 31.41 31.09 27.19
C ALA A 4 31.86 30.43 25.88
N GLU A 5 32.40 29.20 25.96
CA GLU A 5 32.75 28.37 24.81
C GLU A 5 31.51 27.92 24.01
N LEU A 6 30.43 27.54 24.69
CA LEU A 6 29.19 27.13 24.04
C LEU A 6 28.53 28.29 23.27
N ASN A 7 28.60 29.50 23.81
CA ASN A 7 28.10 30.68 23.10
C ASN A 7 28.89 30.98 21.83
N THR A 8 30.21 30.78 21.85
CA THR A 8 31.06 30.89 20.65
C THR A 8 30.68 29.85 19.61
N ILE A 9 30.45 28.60 20.03
CA ILE A 9 30.02 27.51 19.16
C ILE A 9 28.68 27.83 18.50
N LYS A 10 27.67 28.24 19.29
CA LYS A 10 26.34 28.60 18.79
C LYS A 10 26.38 29.78 17.82
N ALA A 11 27.36 30.69 17.95
CA ALA A 11 27.55 31.78 17.00
C ALA A 11 28.11 31.29 15.65
N ALA A 12 28.99 30.28 15.64
CA ALA A 12 29.51 29.67 14.42
C ALA A 12 28.54 28.66 13.78
N TYR A 13 27.74 27.99 14.62
CA TYR A 13 26.79 26.93 14.28
C TYR A 13 25.42 27.26 14.88
N PRO A 14 24.60 28.08 14.18
CA PRO A 14 23.31 28.55 14.70
C PRO A 14 22.27 27.46 14.94
N ASP A 15 22.42 26.30 14.31
CA ASP A 15 21.59 25.11 14.53
C ASP A 15 22.34 24.07 15.37
N GLN A 16 21.61 23.15 16.00
CA GLN A 16 22.24 22.12 16.81
C GLN A 16 22.81 20.98 15.96
N TYR A 17 22.07 20.55 14.94
CA TYR A 17 22.40 19.35 14.19
C TYR A 17 22.74 19.70 12.75
N TYR A 18 23.81 19.08 12.27
CA TYR A 18 24.31 19.27 10.92
C TYR A 18 24.79 17.96 10.35
N ALA A 19 24.98 17.96 9.03
CA ALA A 19 25.57 16.86 8.30
C ALA A 19 26.55 17.32 7.21
N THR A 20 27.63 16.55 7.05
CA THR A 20 28.51 16.63 5.89
C THR A 20 27.91 15.81 4.76
N VAL A 21 28.23 16.18 3.52
CA VAL A 21 27.71 15.51 2.32
C VAL A 21 28.86 14.94 1.52
N SER A 22 28.72 13.68 1.11
CA SER A 22 29.63 13.01 0.18
C SER A 22 28.82 12.30 -0.88
N ALA A 23 29.17 12.49 -2.16
CA ALA A 23 28.48 11.88 -3.30
C ALA A 23 26.94 12.04 -3.30
N GLY A 24 26.43 13.19 -2.84
CA GLY A 24 24.98 13.51 -2.85
C GLY A 24 24.16 12.83 -1.75
N VAL A 25 24.82 12.24 -0.75
CA VAL A 25 24.17 11.73 0.47
C VAL A 25 24.88 12.26 1.72
N VAL A 26 24.18 12.26 2.85
CA VAL A 26 24.81 12.53 4.16
C VAL A 26 25.91 11.51 4.43
N ASP A 27 27.08 12.00 4.79
CA ASP A 27 28.26 11.21 5.15
C ASP A 27 28.39 11.06 6.68
N GLN A 28 28.38 12.19 7.40
CA GLN A 28 28.42 12.22 8.86
C GLN A 28 27.35 13.16 9.41
N LEU A 29 26.78 12.77 10.55
CA LEU A 29 25.83 13.53 11.36
C LEU A 29 26.51 13.96 12.65
N PHE A 30 26.35 15.20 13.06
CA PHE A 30 26.94 15.73 14.29
C PHE A 30 26.00 16.68 15.01
N ASP A 31 26.06 16.62 16.34
CA ASP A 31 25.51 17.62 17.24
C ASP A 31 26.62 18.65 17.51
N ALA A 32 26.52 19.80 16.86
CA ALA A 32 27.50 20.88 16.98
C ALA A 32 27.53 21.48 18.39
N TRP A 33 26.46 21.34 19.20
CA TRP A 33 26.40 21.94 20.53
C TRP A 33 26.81 20.97 21.65
N ALA A 34 26.79 19.66 21.40
CA ALA A 34 27.32 18.62 22.28
C ALA A 34 28.86 18.62 22.23
N SER A 35 29.43 19.69 22.78
CA SER A 35 30.84 20.02 22.92
C SER A 35 31.79 18.81 23.10
N GLN A 36 32.39 18.34 22.00
CA GLN A 36 33.76 17.79 21.86
C GLN A 36 34.24 17.82 20.40
N GLN A 37 33.34 17.90 19.41
CA GLN A 37 33.72 17.91 17.99
C GLN A 37 34.04 19.30 17.42
N THR A 38 33.53 20.41 17.97
CA THR A 38 33.71 21.75 17.38
C THR A 38 35.09 22.37 17.52
N ASN A 39 35.96 21.75 18.31
CA ASN A 39 37.40 22.08 18.33
C ASN A 39 38.18 21.25 17.29
N ASP A 40 37.49 20.44 16.49
CA ASP A 40 38.07 19.80 15.32
C ASP A 40 38.23 20.85 14.22
N PRO A 41 39.45 21.28 13.88
CA PRO A 41 39.69 22.25 12.80
C PRO A 41 39.29 21.70 11.42
N THR A 42 38.86 20.44 11.33
CA THR A 42 38.41 19.80 10.09
C THR A 42 36.90 19.92 9.85
N LEU A 43 36.11 20.41 10.81
CA LEU A 43 34.69 20.68 10.58
C LEU A 43 34.49 21.80 9.55
N PRO A 44 33.71 21.57 8.48
CA PRO A 44 33.38 22.62 7.52
C PRO A 44 32.59 23.77 8.14
N ALA A 45 32.57 24.92 7.47
CA ALA A 45 31.72 26.03 7.89
C ALA A 45 30.25 25.62 7.84
N ALA A 46 29.42 26.14 8.76
CA ALA A 46 27.98 25.84 8.83
C ALA A 46 27.24 26.04 7.49
N ALA A 47 27.65 27.02 6.69
CA ALA A 47 27.07 27.31 5.38
C ALA A 47 27.33 26.22 4.33
N ASP A 48 28.37 25.40 4.51
CA ASP A 48 28.75 24.32 3.59
C ASP A 48 28.14 22.97 3.99
N MET A 49 27.32 22.95 5.05
CA MET A 49 26.75 21.74 5.63
C MET A 49 25.23 21.74 5.52
N VAL A 50 24.65 20.55 5.62
CA VAL A 50 23.19 20.37 5.65
C VAL A 50 22.72 20.61 7.07
N VAL A 51 21.79 21.54 7.27
CA VAL A 51 21.09 21.69 8.55
C VAL A 51 20.14 20.51 8.74
N ILE A 52 20.21 19.88 9.90
CA ILE A 52 19.34 18.77 10.29
C ILE A 52 18.38 19.28 11.37
N THR A 53 17.08 19.13 11.18
CA THR A 53 16.12 19.49 12.22
C THR A 53 16.17 18.48 13.36
N SER A 54 15.68 18.85 14.56
CA SER A 54 15.57 17.89 15.67
C SER A 54 14.74 16.66 15.33
N ASP A 55 13.68 16.82 14.53
CA ASP A 55 12.85 15.70 14.07
C ASP A 55 13.63 14.79 13.11
N GLN A 56 14.38 15.37 12.17
CA GLN A 56 15.24 14.63 11.24
C GLN A 56 16.38 13.92 11.97
N TRP A 57 16.95 14.54 13.00
CA TRP A 57 17.93 13.91 13.87
C TRP A 57 17.33 12.69 14.55
N GLY A 58 16.13 12.82 15.13
CA GLY A 58 15.39 11.70 15.71
C GLY A 58 15.10 10.59 14.70
N LEU A 59 14.71 10.96 13.47
CA LEU A 59 14.52 10.01 12.38
C LEU A 59 15.83 9.29 12.01
N ALA A 60 16.97 9.97 12.03
CA ALA A 60 18.26 9.36 11.70
C ALA A 60 18.69 8.30 12.72
N GLN A 61 18.22 8.41 13.97
CA GLN A 61 18.46 7.42 15.02
C GLN A 61 17.61 6.14 14.85
N VAL A 62 16.54 6.18 14.05
CA VAL A 62 15.76 4.97 13.76
C VAL A 62 16.59 4.05 12.85
N PRO A 63 16.81 2.77 13.19
CA PRO A 63 17.57 1.87 12.32
C PRO A 63 17.00 1.81 10.90
N SER A 64 17.88 1.84 9.90
CA SER A 64 17.47 1.61 8.51
C SER A 64 17.13 0.15 8.27
N TYR A 65 15.99 -0.10 7.64
CA TYR A 65 15.59 -1.47 7.27
C TYR A 65 16.48 -2.06 6.18
N SER A 66 17.10 -1.23 5.33
CA SER A 66 18.12 -1.69 4.38
C SER A 66 19.47 -1.98 5.06
N GLY A 67 19.60 -1.72 6.36
CA GLY A 67 20.86 -1.81 7.11
C GLY A 67 21.83 -0.67 6.83
N SER A 68 21.47 0.28 5.96
CA SER A 68 22.29 1.44 5.62
C SER A 68 21.46 2.71 5.68
N LEU A 69 21.90 3.67 6.48
CA LEU A 69 21.34 5.02 6.49
C LEU A 69 22.02 5.84 5.39
N LYS A 70 21.24 6.26 4.40
CA LYS A 70 21.65 7.03 3.23
C LYS A 70 20.63 8.13 3.00
N ILE A 71 20.88 9.30 3.58
CA ILE A 71 19.98 10.45 3.49
C ILE A 71 20.31 11.21 2.20
N PRO A 72 19.45 11.19 1.16
CA PRO A 72 19.74 11.87 -0.10
C PRO A 72 19.61 13.39 0.03
N VAL A 73 20.58 14.11 -0.55
CA VAL A 73 20.70 15.56 -0.48
C VAL A 73 20.92 16.14 -1.89
N SER A 74 20.35 17.31 -2.16
CA SER A 74 20.72 18.15 -3.30
C SER A 74 21.26 19.48 -2.78
N GLY A 75 22.55 19.76 -3.01
CA GLY A 75 23.26 20.86 -2.36
C GLY A 75 23.25 20.68 -0.84
N THR A 76 22.57 21.58 -0.13
CA THR A 76 22.38 21.52 1.32
C THR A 76 20.96 21.12 1.74
N THR A 77 20.13 20.64 0.79
CA THR A 77 18.71 20.33 1.03
C THR A 77 18.42 18.82 0.99
N ILE A 78 17.87 18.27 2.07
CA ILE A 78 17.39 16.89 2.14
C ILE A 78 16.21 16.70 1.18
N GLN A 79 16.27 15.68 0.32
CA GLN A 79 15.24 15.44 -0.70
C GLN A 79 13.96 14.80 -0.14
N TYR A 80 14.07 13.99 0.91
CA TYR A 80 12.95 13.24 1.51
C TYR A 80 12.89 13.46 3.03
N PRO A 81 12.56 14.67 3.50
CA PRO A 81 12.77 15.09 4.89
C PRO A 81 12.01 14.27 5.94
N ALA A 82 10.89 13.62 5.60
CA ALA A 82 10.11 12.80 6.54
C ALA A 82 10.60 11.34 6.62
N ARG A 83 11.58 10.96 5.77
CA ARG A 83 12.13 9.61 5.61
C ARG A 83 11.15 8.53 5.15
N PHE A 84 10.05 8.34 5.87
CA PHE A 84 9.07 7.29 5.60
C PHE A 84 7.89 7.84 4.84
N TYR A 85 7.55 7.17 3.74
CA TYR A 85 6.51 7.61 2.82
C TYR A 85 5.64 6.45 2.36
N CYS A 86 4.46 6.78 1.85
CA CYS A 86 3.67 5.89 1.02
C CYS A 86 3.26 6.59 -0.28
N ASP A 87 3.11 5.83 -1.37
CA ASP A 87 2.62 6.38 -2.63
C ASP A 87 1.12 6.71 -2.60
N LYS A 88 0.63 7.43 -3.61
CA LYS A 88 -0.78 7.79 -3.75
C LYS A 88 -1.68 6.66 -4.25
N ASN A 89 -1.16 5.43 -4.42
CA ASN A 89 -1.97 4.32 -4.89
C ASN A 89 -2.92 3.82 -3.78
N THR A 90 -3.92 3.04 -4.18
CA THR A 90 -4.83 2.37 -3.24
C THR A 90 -5.00 0.91 -3.68
N PRO A 91 -4.37 -0.06 -2.98
CA PRO A 91 -3.49 0.12 -1.81
C PRO A 91 -2.17 0.81 -2.16
N CYS A 92 -1.56 1.48 -1.18
CA CYS A 92 -0.30 2.20 -1.33
C CYS A 92 0.92 1.31 -1.05
N SER A 93 2.02 1.57 -1.75
CA SER A 93 3.35 1.05 -1.41
C SER A 93 4.01 1.94 -0.36
N VAL A 94 4.80 1.37 0.56
CA VAL A 94 5.55 2.12 1.57
C VAL A 94 7.06 2.10 1.30
N PHE A 95 7.76 3.17 1.69
CA PHE A 95 9.17 3.36 1.39
C PHE A 95 9.91 3.98 2.59
N ASP A 96 11.13 3.48 2.87
CA ASP A 96 12.16 4.19 3.63
C ASP A 96 13.08 4.92 2.64
N MET A 97 12.82 6.20 2.42
CA MET A 97 13.54 7.00 1.43
C MET A 97 14.98 7.34 1.86
N TRP A 98 15.34 7.12 3.12
CA TRP A 98 16.73 7.25 3.59
C TRP A 98 17.49 5.92 3.53
N GLY A 99 16.97 4.92 2.82
CA GLY A 99 17.67 3.67 2.52
C GLY A 99 18.33 3.65 1.14
N TYR A 100 18.08 4.65 0.28
CA TYR A 100 18.53 4.67 -1.11
C TYR A 100 19.89 5.36 -1.27
N LEU A 101 20.74 4.82 -2.15
CA LEU A 101 22.08 5.36 -2.44
C LEU A 101 22.07 6.75 -3.11
N SER A 102 20.92 7.18 -3.63
CA SER A 102 20.67 8.51 -4.20
C SER A 102 19.18 8.83 -4.10
N ALA A 103 18.80 10.09 -4.31
CA ALA A 103 17.39 10.46 -4.41
C ALA A 103 16.73 9.65 -5.53
N PRO A 104 15.73 8.79 -5.25
CA PRO A 104 15.06 8.05 -6.30
C PRO A 104 14.43 9.02 -7.31
N THR A 105 14.58 8.74 -8.60
CA THR A 105 13.90 9.50 -9.66
C THR A 105 12.40 9.22 -9.72
N SER A 106 11.95 8.15 -9.05
CA SER A 106 10.55 7.79 -8.88
C SER A 106 10.39 6.92 -7.63
N PRO A 107 9.36 7.15 -6.80
CA PRO A 107 8.37 8.23 -6.91
C PRO A 107 8.91 9.60 -6.49
N ALA A 108 8.46 10.66 -7.17
CA ALA A 108 8.75 12.04 -6.78
C ALA A 108 8.12 12.33 -5.41
N ILE A 109 8.76 13.14 -4.57
CA ILE A 109 8.24 13.46 -3.23
C ILE A 109 6.82 14.05 -3.26
N GLY A 110 6.48 14.84 -4.29
CA GLY A 110 5.15 15.39 -4.47
C GLY A 110 4.05 14.34 -4.68
N ASP A 111 4.43 13.11 -5.02
CA ASP A 111 3.55 11.96 -5.23
C ASP A 111 3.52 10.97 -4.06
N LEU A 112 4.01 11.44 -2.91
CA LEU A 112 4.08 10.66 -1.69
C LEU A 112 3.35 11.36 -0.56
N TYR A 113 2.82 10.56 0.36
CA TYR A 113 2.39 11.01 1.67
C TYR A 113 3.40 10.58 2.72
N ALA A 114 3.82 11.51 3.56
CA ALA A 114 4.65 11.21 4.72
C ALA A 114 3.88 10.33 5.71
N ILE A 115 4.54 9.32 6.24
CA ILE A 115 4.01 8.45 7.30
C ILE A 115 4.97 8.42 8.47
N THR A 116 4.45 8.06 9.64
CA THR A 116 5.28 7.98 10.84
C THR A 116 6.21 6.74 10.81
N PRO A 117 7.32 6.76 11.56
CA PRO A 117 8.16 5.58 11.76
C PRO A 117 7.38 4.37 12.30
N ALA A 118 6.41 4.62 13.20
CA ALA A 118 5.57 3.58 13.78
C ALA A 118 4.66 2.92 12.73
N GLN A 119 4.07 3.70 11.83
CA GLN A 119 3.25 3.17 10.73
C GLN A 119 4.07 2.36 9.74
N TYR A 120 5.28 2.85 9.38
CA TYR A 120 6.18 2.10 8.50
C TYR A 120 6.60 0.77 9.16
N ALA A 121 6.97 0.80 10.43
CA ALA A 121 7.36 -0.39 11.18
C ALA A 121 6.21 -1.40 11.32
N ASP A 122 5.00 -0.93 11.65
CA ASP A 122 3.80 -1.78 11.66
C ASP A 122 3.55 -2.42 10.29
N ARG A 123 3.66 -1.66 9.20
CA ARG A 123 3.43 -2.16 7.85
C ARG A 123 4.42 -3.26 7.43
N LEU A 124 5.64 -3.23 7.95
CA LEU A 124 6.66 -4.25 7.72
C LEU A 124 6.45 -5.50 8.56
N LEU A 125 6.01 -5.35 9.81
CA LEU A 125 5.69 -6.48 10.70
C LEU A 125 4.34 -7.14 10.33
N ASN A 126 3.40 -6.36 9.84
CA ASN A 126 2.02 -6.76 9.52
C ASN A 126 1.68 -6.40 8.07
N PRO A 127 2.13 -7.19 7.07
CA PRO A 127 1.89 -6.88 5.67
C PRO A 127 0.39 -6.87 5.33
N ARG A 128 -0.16 -5.68 5.04
CA ARG A 128 -1.59 -5.47 4.76
C ARG A 128 -1.79 -4.53 3.59
N ASN A 129 -2.87 -4.72 2.84
CA ASN A 129 -3.29 -3.72 1.87
C ASN A 129 -3.83 -2.51 2.65
N GLN A 130 -3.12 -1.39 2.55
CA GLN A 130 -3.44 -0.15 3.24
C GLN A 130 -3.42 1.00 2.25
N TYR A 131 -4.04 2.12 2.60
CA TYR A 131 -3.98 3.37 1.84
C TYR A 131 -3.77 4.54 2.81
N TYR A 132 -3.29 5.67 2.29
CA TYR A 132 -3.20 6.89 3.09
C TYR A 132 -4.57 7.58 3.18
N ASN A 133 -5.10 7.69 4.39
CA ASN A 133 -6.31 8.46 4.66
C ASN A 133 -5.94 9.92 4.93
N ALA A 134 -6.15 10.78 3.92
CA ALA A 134 -5.83 12.21 4.01
C ALA A 134 -6.67 12.97 5.07
N ALA A 135 -7.82 12.44 5.48
CA ALA A 135 -8.64 13.07 6.51
C ALA A 135 -8.08 12.83 7.93
N THR A 136 -7.46 11.67 8.16
CA THR A 136 -6.85 11.33 9.45
C THR A 136 -5.34 11.55 9.48
N GLY A 137 -4.71 11.72 8.31
CA GLY A 137 -3.27 11.79 8.16
C GLY A 137 -2.55 10.47 8.43
N GLN A 138 -3.25 9.33 8.30
CA GLN A 138 -2.75 8.02 8.72
C GLN A 138 -3.02 6.92 7.69
N LEU A 139 -2.22 5.84 7.74
CA LEU A 139 -2.52 4.60 7.01
C LEU A 139 -3.78 3.94 7.58
N ALA A 140 -4.65 3.49 6.68
CA ALA A 140 -5.87 2.74 6.99
C ALA A 140 -5.96 1.48 6.13
N ASP A 141 -6.60 0.43 6.66
CA ASP A 141 -6.77 -0.83 5.94
C ASP A 141 -7.68 -0.66 4.73
N TYR A 142 -7.23 -1.17 3.58
CA TYR A 142 -7.98 -1.17 2.34
C TYR A 142 -8.84 -2.43 2.27
N VAL A 143 -10.16 -2.24 2.16
CA VAL A 143 -11.12 -3.29 1.84
C VAL A 143 -11.50 -3.12 0.38
N PRO A 144 -11.12 -4.06 -0.51
CA PRO A 144 -11.52 -4.01 -1.91
C PRO A 144 -13.04 -3.94 -2.04
N PRO A 145 -13.58 -3.15 -2.99
CA PRO A 145 -15.01 -3.14 -3.24
C PRO A 145 -15.47 -4.55 -3.64
N PRO A 146 -16.68 -4.97 -3.21
CA PRO A 146 -17.21 -6.26 -3.60
C PRO A 146 -17.30 -6.34 -5.12
N VAL A 147 -16.73 -7.40 -5.70
CA VAL A 147 -16.79 -7.64 -7.13
C VAL A 147 -18.23 -8.03 -7.49
N VAL A 148 -18.95 -7.13 -8.16
CA VAL A 148 -20.29 -7.44 -8.69
C VAL A 148 -20.13 -8.27 -9.95
N ILE A 149 -20.36 -9.58 -9.84
CA ILE A 149 -20.42 -10.46 -11.01
C ILE A 149 -21.75 -10.18 -11.73
N PRO A 150 -21.74 -9.75 -13.00
CA PRO A 150 -22.99 -9.48 -13.73
C PRO A 150 -23.91 -10.70 -13.73
N LEU A 151 -25.22 -10.47 -13.55
CA LEU A 151 -26.20 -11.55 -13.45
C LEU A 151 -26.18 -12.50 -14.66
N LYS A 152 -25.95 -11.94 -15.85
CA LYS A 152 -25.73 -12.68 -17.10
C LYS A 152 -24.56 -13.66 -17.01
N THR A 153 -23.42 -13.22 -16.45
CA THR A 153 -22.24 -14.07 -16.25
C THR A 153 -22.54 -15.21 -15.28
N GLN A 154 -23.24 -14.91 -14.19
CA GLN A 154 -23.66 -15.95 -13.23
C GLN A 154 -24.59 -16.98 -13.90
N ALA A 155 -25.54 -16.53 -14.72
CA ALA A 155 -26.45 -17.40 -15.46
C ALA A 155 -25.74 -18.27 -16.49
N THR A 156 -24.75 -17.73 -17.22
CA THR A 156 -23.90 -18.53 -18.12
C THR A 156 -23.15 -19.63 -17.37
N SER A 157 -22.58 -19.33 -16.20
CA SER A 157 -21.97 -20.36 -15.35
C SER A 157 -22.98 -21.41 -14.88
N ALA A 158 -24.19 -21.00 -14.51
CA ALA A 158 -25.27 -21.91 -14.14
C ALA A 158 -25.72 -22.82 -15.31
N MET A 159 -25.69 -22.33 -16.56
CA MET A 159 -25.97 -23.14 -17.75
C MET A 159 -24.98 -24.30 -17.93
N VAL A 160 -23.71 -24.13 -17.54
CA VAL A 160 -22.72 -25.23 -17.57
C VAL A 160 -23.13 -26.35 -16.60
N TRP A 161 -23.55 -25.99 -15.39
CA TRP A 161 -24.06 -26.98 -14.42
C TRP A 161 -25.33 -27.65 -14.91
N ILE A 162 -26.29 -26.88 -15.47
CA ILE A 162 -27.51 -27.43 -16.09
C ILE A 162 -27.16 -28.48 -17.15
N GLN A 163 -26.17 -28.22 -18.00
CA GLN A 163 -25.76 -29.17 -19.04
C GLN A 163 -25.19 -30.47 -18.45
N GLN A 164 -24.43 -30.37 -17.35
CA GLN A 164 -23.93 -31.57 -16.65
C GLN A 164 -25.09 -32.40 -16.08
N GLN A 165 -26.09 -31.74 -15.48
CA GLN A 165 -27.29 -32.43 -14.99
C GLN A 165 -28.09 -33.07 -16.14
N ALA A 166 -28.19 -32.41 -17.29
CA ALA A 166 -28.88 -32.95 -18.45
C ALA A 166 -28.21 -34.24 -18.97
N ASN A 167 -26.87 -34.26 -19.00
CA ASN A 167 -26.11 -35.43 -19.41
C ASN A 167 -26.31 -36.61 -18.43
N LEU A 168 -26.30 -36.34 -17.12
CA LEU A 168 -26.56 -37.35 -16.09
C LEU A 168 -27.98 -37.92 -16.17
N ALA A 169 -28.98 -37.03 -16.32
CA ALA A 169 -30.37 -37.44 -16.48
C ALA A 169 -30.52 -38.38 -17.69
N SER A 170 -29.91 -38.02 -18.83
CA SER A 170 -29.90 -38.87 -20.02
C SER A 170 -29.24 -40.23 -19.78
N ALA A 171 -28.10 -40.27 -19.09
CA ALA A 171 -27.41 -41.53 -18.79
C ALA A 171 -28.20 -42.44 -17.85
N MET A 172 -29.03 -41.86 -16.97
CA MET A 172 -29.84 -42.57 -15.99
C MET A 172 -31.27 -42.90 -16.48
N GLY A 173 -31.62 -42.54 -17.72
CA GLY A 173 -32.99 -42.69 -18.22
C GLY A 173 -34.01 -41.83 -17.45
N GLN A 174 -33.57 -40.72 -16.86
CA GLN A 174 -34.39 -39.77 -16.12
C GLN A 174 -34.61 -38.49 -16.94
N VAL A 175 -35.59 -37.68 -16.51
CA VAL A 175 -35.88 -36.37 -17.09
C VAL A 175 -35.89 -35.29 -16.02
N PHE A 176 -35.66 -34.05 -16.41
CA PHE A 176 -35.81 -32.92 -15.50
C PHE A 176 -37.24 -32.80 -14.97
N THR A 177 -37.35 -32.48 -13.67
CA THR A 177 -38.61 -32.12 -13.01
C THR A 177 -39.21 -30.85 -13.63
N VAL A 178 -40.49 -30.57 -13.31
CA VAL A 178 -41.14 -29.32 -13.74
C VAL A 178 -40.39 -28.10 -13.21
N ASP A 179 -40.00 -28.13 -11.94
CA ASP A 179 -39.26 -27.04 -11.29
C ASP A 179 -37.89 -26.83 -11.92
N MET A 180 -37.19 -27.93 -12.26
CA MET A 180 -35.92 -27.84 -12.97
C MET A 180 -36.09 -27.27 -14.38
N LYS A 181 -37.14 -27.64 -15.12
CA LYS A 181 -37.43 -27.02 -16.42
C LYS A 181 -37.74 -25.52 -16.30
N ALA A 182 -38.46 -25.10 -15.26
CA ALA A 182 -38.74 -23.69 -15.00
C ALA A 182 -37.45 -22.92 -14.66
N TYR A 183 -36.60 -23.50 -13.80
CA TYR A 183 -35.29 -22.97 -13.48
C TYR A 183 -34.41 -22.81 -14.74
N VAL A 184 -34.30 -23.85 -15.59
CA VAL A 184 -33.51 -23.80 -16.83
C VAL A 184 -33.98 -22.67 -17.75
N LYS A 185 -35.30 -22.49 -17.92
CA LYS A 185 -35.85 -21.40 -18.74
C LYS A 185 -35.50 -20.03 -18.19
N ALA A 186 -35.64 -19.83 -16.88
CA ALA A 186 -35.30 -18.58 -16.23
C ALA A 186 -33.80 -18.26 -16.36
N ILE A 187 -32.93 -19.24 -16.10
CA ILE A 187 -31.48 -19.09 -16.29
C ILE A 187 -31.13 -18.78 -17.76
N ALA A 188 -31.75 -19.45 -18.73
CA ALA A 188 -31.51 -19.19 -20.15
C ALA A 188 -31.98 -17.78 -20.58
N ALA A 189 -33.11 -17.30 -20.04
CA ALA A 189 -33.59 -15.94 -20.30
C ALA A 189 -32.62 -14.87 -19.77
N ILE A 190 -32.08 -15.08 -18.56
CA ILE A 190 -31.07 -14.19 -17.96
C ILE A 190 -29.74 -14.28 -18.72
N ALA A 191 -29.27 -15.49 -19.05
CA ALA A 191 -28.00 -15.71 -19.77
C ALA A 191 -28.02 -15.13 -21.19
N SER A 192 -29.18 -15.17 -21.87
CA SER A 192 -29.35 -14.54 -23.19
C SER A 192 -29.48 -13.02 -23.12
N GLY A 193 -29.84 -12.47 -21.95
CA GLY A 193 -30.17 -11.05 -21.77
C GLY A 193 -31.61 -10.69 -22.18
N THR A 194 -32.47 -11.70 -22.37
CA THR A 194 -33.91 -11.50 -22.63
C THR A 194 -34.64 -11.05 -21.37
N ASP A 195 -34.20 -11.51 -20.20
CA ASP A 195 -34.67 -11.02 -18.91
C ASP A 195 -33.79 -9.87 -18.42
N THR A 196 -34.35 -8.66 -18.44
CA THR A 196 -33.70 -7.43 -17.96
C THR A 196 -34.29 -6.94 -16.64
N THR A 197 -35.19 -7.71 -16.03
CA THR A 197 -35.94 -7.32 -14.82
C THR A 197 -35.46 -8.04 -13.58
N SER A 198 -34.90 -9.25 -13.73
CA SER A 198 -34.34 -10.01 -12.62
C SER A 198 -33.13 -9.32 -12.00
N THR A 199 -33.09 -9.29 -10.67
CA THR A 199 -31.99 -8.74 -9.87
C THR A 199 -31.12 -9.82 -9.21
N ALA A 200 -31.55 -11.08 -9.28
CA ALA A 200 -30.85 -12.24 -8.74
C ALA A 200 -31.17 -13.50 -9.57
N LEU A 201 -30.36 -14.55 -9.43
CA LEU A 201 -30.69 -15.84 -10.03
C LEU A 201 -31.83 -16.49 -9.24
N PRO A 202 -32.75 -17.22 -9.90
CA PRO A 202 -33.70 -18.07 -9.20
C PRO A 202 -32.97 -19.11 -8.34
N ALA A 203 -33.57 -19.53 -7.24
CA ALA A 203 -33.03 -20.60 -6.41
C ALA A 203 -33.00 -21.92 -7.20
N GLN A 204 -31.92 -22.69 -7.02
CA GLN A 204 -31.85 -24.04 -7.59
C GLN A 204 -32.91 -24.94 -6.94
N PRO A 205 -33.64 -25.75 -7.72
CA PRO A 205 -34.61 -26.67 -7.17
C PRO A 205 -33.92 -27.81 -6.42
N ALA A 206 -34.50 -28.21 -5.28
CA ALA A 206 -33.98 -29.33 -4.48
C ALA A 206 -34.06 -30.68 -5.22
N ASN A 207 -35.08 -30.84 -6.07
CA ASN A 207 -35.30 -32.06 -6.87
C ASN A 207 -35.07 -31.77 -8.35
N VAL A 208 -33.94 -32.25 -8.88
CA VAL A 208 -33.48 -31.96 -10.25
C VAL A 208 -34.07 -32.92 -11.28
N MET A 209 -34.21 -34.20 -10.94
CA MET A 209 -34.59 -35.28 -11.87
C MET A 209 -35.75 -36.12 -11.35
N THR A 210 -36.49 -36.74 -12.27
CA THR A 210 -37.53 -37.73 -12.01
C THR A 210 -37.46 -38.85 -13.05
N ALA A 211 -37.99 -40.02 -12.71
CA ALA A 211 -38.04 -41.16 -13.63
C ALA A 211 -38.81 -40.81 -14.91
N SER A 212 -38.33 -41.30 -16.05
CA SER A 212 -39.08 -41.19 -17.31
C SER A 212 -40.35 -42.02 -17.19
N SER A 213 -41.51 -41.42 -17.47
CA SER A 213 -42.77 -42.17 -17.54
C SER A 213 -42.72 -43.11 -18.75
N PRO A 214 -43.09 -44.40 -18.60
CA PRO A 214 -43.16 -45.30 -19.75
C PRO A 214 -44.23 -44.79 -20.72
N ALA A 215 -43.88 -44.72 -22.02
CA ALA A 215 -44.85 -44.43 -23.06
C ALA A 215 -45.93 -45.52 -23.03
N SER A 216 -47.19 -45.11 -22.89
CA SER A 216 -48.37 -45.97 -23.04
C SER A 216 -48.67 -46.22 -24.50
#